data_AF-A0A9N9CYE0-F1
#
_entry.id   AF-A0A9N9CYE0-F1
#
_cell.length_a   1.000
_cell.length_b   1.000
_cell.length_c   1.000
_cell.angle_alpha   90.00
_cell.angle_beta   90.00
_cell.angle_gamma   90.00
#
_symmetry.space_group_name_H-M   'P 1'
#
loop_
_entity.id
_entity.type
_entity.pdbx_description
1 polymer ?
#
loop_
_entity_poly.entity_id
_entity_poly.type
_entity_poly.pdbx_seq_one_letter_code
_entity_poly.pdbx_strand_id
1 'polypeptide(L)'
;MPLSVTGKANIIINQLCEEMMQHWINLKQPGDKETVINIAAWMRHFTADFIAVFTAEKRMSFMKYYYQKLKNEPLTEEILDNEKFIEKRIDPSLKRPMTDDEIRGLMVDAYVAGTDT
;
A
#
# COMPACT_ATOMS: atom_id res chain seq x y z
N MET A 1 -24.99 -7.68 -2.15
CA MET A 1 -23.71 -8.09 -1.54
C MET A 1 -23.95 -8.32 -0.04
N PRO A 2 -23.45 -9.39 0.60
CA PRO A 2 -23.72 -9.61 2.03
C PRO A 2 -22.94 -8.62 2.90
N LEU A 3 -23.64 -7.97 3.83
CA LEU A 3 -23.14 -6.90 4.70
C LEU A 3 -21.94 -7.29 5.59
N SER A 4 -21.70 -8.59 5.80
CA SER A 4 -20.61 -9.09 6.65
C SER A 4 -19.22 -8.91 6.03
N VAL A 5 -19.11 -8.93 4.70
CA VAL A 5 -17.84 -8.76 3.98
C VAL A 5 -17.36 -7.30 4.08
N THR A 6 -18.31 -6.36 4.03
CA THR A 6 -18.04 -4.92 4.16
C THR A 6 -17.46 -4.57 5.53
N GLY A 7 -17.94 -5.20 6.60
CA GLY A 7 -17.40 -4.99 7.96
C GLY A 7 -15.95 -5.46 8.10
N LYS A 8 -15.61 -6.64 7.58
CA LYS A 8 -14.24 -7.18 7.62
C LYS A 8 -13.27 -6.33 6.80
N ALA A 9 -13.67 -5.93 5.59
CA ALA A 9 -12.85 -5.07 4.74
C ALA A 9 -12.54 -3.72 5.41
N ASN A 10 -13.55 -3.06 5.99
CA ASN A 10 -13.38 -1.78 6.66
C ASN A 10 -12.43 -1.86 7.86
N ILE A 11 -12.51 -2.93 8.66
CA ILE A 11 -11.59 -3.13 9.80
C ILE A 11 -10.14 -3.25 9.30
N ILE A 12 -9.90 -4.04 8.25
CA ILE A 12 -8.55 -4.23 7.69
C ILE A 12 -8.02 -2.91 7.12
N ILE A 13 -8.84 -2.19 6.34
CA ILE A 13 -8.45 -0.90 5.74
C ILE A 13 -8.04 0.08 6.84
N ASN A 14 -8.85 0.25 7.89
CA ASN A 14 -8.55 1.18 8.97
C ASN A 14 -7.23 0.82 9.67
N GLN A 15 -7.01 -0.46 9.97
CA GLN A 15 -5.77 -0.92 10.60
C GLN A 15 -4.53 -0.62 9.75
N LEU A 16 -4.60 -0.89 8.45
CA LEU A 16 -3.48 -0.65 7.53
C LEU A 16 -3.25 0.84 7.28
N CYS A 17 -4.32 1.66 7.27
CA CYS A 17 -4.21 3.11 7.16
C CYS A 17 -3.50 3.70 8.37
N GLU A 18 -3.86 3.26 9.58
CA GLU A 18 -3.19 3.68 10.82
C GLU A 18 -1.70 3.30 10.81
N GLU A 19 -1.37 2.07 10.42
CA GLU A 19 0.02 1.59 10.30
C GLU A 19 0.83 2.48 9.32
N MET A 20 0.27 2.77 8.15
CA MET A 20 0.90 3.63 7.14
C MET A 20 1.11 5.07 7.65
N MET A 21 0.10 5.66 8.31
CA MET A 21 0.22 7.01 8.88
C MET A 21 1.31 7.07 9.95
N GLN A 22 1.41 6.06 10.82
CA GLN A 22 2.48 5.98 11.82
C GLN A 22 3.86 5.91 11.16
N HIS A 23 4.02 5.15 10.08
CA HIS A 23 5.27 5.13 9.34
C HIS A 23 5.61 6.51 8.73
N TRP A 24 4.64 7.23 8.16
CA TRP A 24 4.87 8.57 7.62
C TRP A 24 5.27 9.58 8.71
N ILE A 25 4.64 9.51 9.88
CA ILE A 25 5.02 10.34 11.04
C ILE A 25 6.47 10.04 11.43
N ASN A 26 6.83 8.77 11.55
CA ASN A 26 8.17 8.34 11.95
C ASN A 26 9.25 8.61 10.88
N LEU A 27 8.86 8.78 9.61
CA LEU A 27 9.79 9.17 8.54
C LEU A 27 10.24 10.64 8.67
N LYS A 28 9.40 11.52 9.21
CA LYS A 28 9.77 12.93 9.42
C LYS A 28 10.92 13.03 10.41
N GLN A 29 12.05 13.63 10.00
CA GLN A 29 13.16 13.89 10.91
C GLN A 29 12.92 15.17 11.72
N PRO A 30 13.44 15.28 12.95
CA PRO A 30 13.35 16.51 13.73
C PRO A 30 14.05 17.66 12.99
N GLY A 31 13.29 18.70 12.61
CA GLY A 31 13.80 19.88 11.91
C GLY A 31 13.65 19.85 10.38
N ASP A 32 13.15 18.75 9.81
CA ASP A 32 12.88 18.66 8.39
C ASP A 32 11.57 19.37 8.04
N LYS A 33 11.63 20.41 7.19
CA LYS A 33 10.45 21.21 6.85
C LYS A 33 9.52 20.49 5.88
N GLU A 34 10.05 19.55 5.09
CA GLU A 34 9.30 18.89 4.03
C GLU A 34 9.84 17.48 3.80
N THR A 35 9.01 16.47 4.07
CA THR A 35 9.34 15.08 3.75
C THR A 35 8.63 14.70 2.46
N VAL A 36 9.41 14.39 1.42
CA VAL A 36 8.87 13.92 0.14
C VAL A 36 8.39 12.49 0.27
N ILE A 37 7.08 12.27 0.13
CA ILE A 37 6.44 10.96 0.20
C ILE A 37 6.08 10.50 -1.21
N ASN A 38 6.65 9.38 -1.65
CA ASN A 38 6.20 8.71 -2.87
C ASN A 38 4.92 7.93 -2.57
N ILE A 39 3.77 8.60 -2.69
CA ILE A 39 2.45 8.05 -2.39
C ILE A 39 2.15 6.81 -3.26
N ALA A 40 2.58 6.79 -4.52
CA ALA A 40 2.35 5.65 -5.41
C ALA A 40 3.04 4.37 -4.90
N ALA A 41 4.28 4.49 -4.40
CA ALA A 41 4.99 3.37 -3.80
C ALA A 41 4.30 2.91 -2.50
N TRP A 42 3.89 3.84 -1.64
CA TRP A 42 3.16 3.54 -0.40
C TRP A 42 1.84 2.82 -0.65
N MET A 43 1.03 3.34 -1.58
CA MET A 43 -0.25 2.73 -1.94
C MET A 43 -0.07 1.33 -2.55
N ARG A 44 0.99 1.11 -3.33
CA ARG A 44 1.30 -0.23 -3.84
C ARG A 44 1.54 -1.24 -2.72
N HIS A 45 2.35 -0.88 -1.72
CA HIS A 45 2.62 -1.74 -0.57
C HIS A 45 1.38 -1.93 0.33
N PHE A 46 0.61 -0.86 0.55
CA PHE A 46 -0.67 -0.90 1.23
C PHE A 46 -1.65 -1.87 0.56
N THR A 47 -1.85 -1.75 -0.75
CA THR A 47 -2.75 -2.62 -1.51
C THR A 47 -2.29 -4.07 -1.47
N ALA A 48 -0.98 -4.32 -1.54
CA ALA A 48 -0.43 -5.67 -1.41
C ALA A 48 -0.72 -6.29 -0.04
N ASP A 49 -0.52 -5.54 1.05
CA ASP A 49 -0.85 -5.99 2.41
C ASP A 49 -2.37 -6.17 2.60
N PHE A 50 -3.18 -5.26 2.08
CA PHE A 50 -4.63 -5.37 2.11
C PHE A 50 -5.12 -6.63 1.41
N ILE A 51 -4.68 -6.89 0.18
CA ILE A 51 -5.05 -8.09 -0.57
C ILE A 51 -4.60 -9.33 0.18
N ALA A 52 -3.35 -9.39 0.65
CA ALA A 52 -2.83 -10.56 1.36
C ALA A 52 -3.66 -10.91 2.60
N VAL A 53 -4.01 -9.92 3.42
CA VAL A 53 -4.85 -10.11 4.61
C VAL A 53 -6.29 -10.45 4.22
N PHE A 54 -6.84 -9.78 3.22
CA PHE A 54 -8.23 -9.97 2.82
C PHE A 54 -8.47 -11.35 2.18
N THR A 55 -7.54 -11.83 1.35
CA THR A 55 -7.71 -13.09 0.61
C THR A 55 -7.13 -14.30 1.32
N ALA A 56 -5.99 -14.14 2.01
CA ALA A 56 -5.23 -15.25 2.59
C ALA A 56 -5.13 -15.18 4.13
N GLU A 57 -5.75 -14.17 4.76
CA GLU A 57 -5.70 -13.93 6.22
C GLU A 57 -4.27 -13.87 6.78
N LYS A 58 -3.29 -13.57 5.91
CA LYS A 58 -1.87 -13.53 6.25
C LYS A 58 -1.33 -12.11 6.11
N ARG A 59 -0.58 -11.66 7.13
CA ARG A 59 0.21 -10.41 7.06
C ARG A 59 1.51 -10.67 6.32
N MET A 60 1.79 -9.85 5.31
CA MET A 60 3.04 -9.91 4.54
C MET A 60 3.98 -8.73 4.86
N SER A 61 3.45 -7.68 5.52
CA SER A 61 4.20 -6.54 6.06
C SER A 61 5.03 -5.78 5.03
N PHE A 62 4.51 -5.64 3.81
CA PHE A 62 5.15 -4.91 2.72
C PHE A 62 5.33 -3.41 3.03
N MET A 63 4.39 -2.79 3.75
CA MET A 63 4.53 -1.39 4.17
C MET A 63 5.67 -1.20 5.17
N LYS A 64 5.77 -2.09 6.16
CA LYS A 64 6.86 -2.10 7.15
C LYS A 64 8.22 -2.27 6.47
N TYR A 65 8.29 -3.15 5.47
CA TYR A 65 9.50 -3.29 4.65
C TYR A 65 9.90 -1.97 3.98
N TYR A 66 8.97 -1.36 3.25
CA TYR A 66 9.24 -0.13 2.53
C TYR A 66 9.69 0.98 3.48
N TYR A 67 9.08 1.07 4.67
CA TYR A 67 9.52 1.95 5.75
C TYR A 67 10.98 1.70 6.17
N GLN A 68 11.35 0.44 6.47
CA GLN A 68 12.71 0.08 6.89
C GLN A 68 13.74 0.39 5.80
N LYS A 69 13.39 0.12 4.54
CA LYS A 69 14.20 0.47 3.36
C LYS A 69 14.46 1.97 3.29
N LEU A 70 13.44 2.81 3.53
CA LEU A 70 13.58 4.27 3.56
C LEU A 70 14.44 4.76 4.73
N LYS A 71 14.47 4.03 5.84
CA LYS A 71 15.33 4.32 7.01
C LYS A 71 16.75 3.75 6.90
N ASN A 72 17.08 3.01 5.83
CA ASN A 72 18.32 2.23 5.70
C ASN A 72 18.54 1.24 6.86
N GLU A 73 17.46 0.69 7.41
CA GLU A 73 17.52 -0.34 8.46
C GLU A 73 17.82 -1.73 7.87
N PRO A 74 18.47 -2.63 8.64
CA PRO A 74 18.74 -3.98 8.18
C PRO A 74 17.43 -4.76 7.93
N LEU A 75 17.39 -5.40 6.77
CA LEU A 75 16.24 -6.15 6.27
C LEU A 75 16.36 -7.62 6.69
N THR A 76 15.25 -8.24 7.10
CA THR A 76 15.23 -9.69 7.37
C THR A 76 15.11 -10.49 6.08
N GLU A 77 15.61 -11.72 6.05
CA GLU A 77 15.55 -12.60 4.87
C GLU A 77 14.10 -12.88 4.42
N GLU A 78 13.18 -13.05 5.37
CA GLU A 78 11.74 -13.24 5.11
C GLU A 78 11.14 -12.08 4.32
N ILE A 79 11.58 -10.85 4.60
CA ILE A 79 11.09 -9.64 3.95
C ILE A 79 11.64 -9.51 2.52
N LEU A 80 12.89 -9.92 2.30
CA LEU A 80 13.55 -9.88 0.99
C LEU A 80 12.91 -10.86 -0.01
N ASP A 81 12.49 -12.03 0.48
CA ASP A 81 11.77 -13.02 -0.33
C ASP A 81 10.35 -12.56 -0.71
N ASN A 82 9.69 -11.81 0.18
CA ASN A 82 8.40 -11.21 -0.11
C ASN A 82 8.49 -10.13 -1.22
N GLU A 83 9.53 -9.29 -1.26
CA GLU A 83 9.73 -8.31 -2.34
C GLU A 83 9.97 -9.01 -3.69
N LYS A 84 10.85 -10.02 -3.73
CA LYS A 84 11.06 -10.83 -4.94
C LYS A 84 9.78 -11.49 -5.43
N PHE A 85 8.89 -11.90 -4.51
CA PHE A 85 7.60 -12.47 -4.86
C PHE A 85 6.71 -11.46 -5.59
N ILE A 86 6.67 -10.21 -5.12
CA ILE A 86 5.95 -9.13 -5.82
C ILE A 86 6.61 -8.86 -7.17
N GLU A 87 7.92 -8.62 -7.20
CA GLU A 87 8.63 -8.20 -8.41
C GLU A 87 8.59 -9.23 -9.55
N LYS A 88 8.58 -10.53 -9.22
CA LYS A 88 8.47 -11.63 -10.20
C LYS A 88 7.07 -11.76 -10.80
N ARG A 89 6.02 -11.34 -10.09
CA ARG A 89 4.61 -11.48 -10.56
C ARG A 89 4.04 -10.20 -11.15
N ILE A 90 4.77 -9.08 -11.06
CA ILE A 90 4.40 -7.84 -11.73
C ILE A 90 4.54 -8.04 -13.24
N ASP A 91 3.42 -7.91 -13.95
CA ASP A 91 3.41 -7.75 -15.39
C ASP A 91 4.33 -6.57 -15.75
N PRO A 92 5.31 -6.74 -16.66
CA PRO A 92 6.21 -5.67 -17.08
C PRO A 92 5.46 -4.40 -17.54
N SER A 93 4.26 -4.54 -18.10
CA SER A 93 3.39 -3.43 -18.49
C SER A 93 2.85 -2.62 -17.31
N LEU A 94 2.88 -3.14 -16.08
CA LEU A 94 2.52 -2.42 -14.85
C LEU A 94 3.72 -1.69 -14.22
N LYS A 95 4.94 -1.86 -14.76
CA LYS A 95 6.14 -1.14 -14.32
C LYS A 95 6.27 0.24 -14.96
N ARG A 96 5.56 0.49 -16.07
CA ARG A 96 5.54 1.82 -16.70
C ARG A 96 4.67 2.79 -15.88
N PRO A 97 4.94 4.10 -15.95
CA PRO A 97 4.00 5.11 -15.48
C PRO A 97 2.62 4.93 -16.14
N MET A 98 1.58 5.11 -15.35
CA MET A 98 0.20 5.12 -15.83
C MET A 98 0.01 6.33 -16.76
N THR A 99 -0.75 6.19 -17.85
CA THR A 99 -1.05 7.31 -18.74
C THR A 99 -2.09 8.24 -18.12
N ASP A 100 -2.16 9.48 -18.61
CA ASP A 100 -3.14 10.46 -18.13
C ASP A 100 -4.59 9.98 -18.27
N ASP A 101 -4.89 9.17 -19.30
CA ASP A 101 -6.23 8.60 -19.50
C ASP A 101 -6.54 7.50 -18.48
N GLU A 102 -5.56 6.65 -18.18
CA GLU A 102 -5.68 5.60 -17.16
C GLU A 102 -5.84 6.23 -15.76
N ILE A 103 -5.06 7.27 -15.44
CA ILE A 103 -5.18 8.00 -14.17
C ILE A 103 -6.57 8.64 -14.06
N ARG A 104 -7.03 9.30 -15.13
CA ARG A 104 -8.35 9.95 -15.15
C ARG A 104 -9.48 8.95 -14.97
N GLY A 105 -9.42 7.81 -15.65
CA GLY A 105 -10.39 6.72 -15.48
C GLY A 105 -10.45 6.24 -14.04
N LEU A 106 -9.29 5.97 -13.43
CA LEU A 106 -9.20 5.50 -12.04
C LEU A 106 -9.75 6.52 -11.03
N MET A 107 -9.53 7.82 -11.25
CA MET A 107 -10.10 8.88 -10.41
C MET A 107 -11.62 9.00 -10.56
N VAL A 108 -12.15 8.84 -11.78
CA VAL A 108 -13.59 8.84 -12.05
C VAL A 108 -14.25 7.63 -11.39
N ASP A 109 -13.67 6.45 -11.55
CA ASP A 109 -14.16 5.21 -10.94
C ASP A 109 -14.16 5.29 -9.42
N ALA A 110 -13.09 5.83 -8.82
CA ALA A 110 -13.00 6.04 -7.37
C ALA A 110 -14.06 7.03 -6.85
N TYR A 111 -14.32 8.11 -7.60
CA TYR A 111 -15.36 9.08 -7.25
C TYR A 111 -16.76 8.47 -7.32
N VAL A 112 -17.07 7.77 -8.42
CA VAL A 112 -18.39 7.13 -8.63
C VAL A 112 -18.62 6.01 -7.61
N ALA A 113 -17.63 5.14 -7.39
CA ALA A 113 -17.72 4.08 -6.38
C ALA A 113 -17.86 4.63 -4.95
N GLY A 114 -17.34 5.83 -4.67
CA GLY A 114 -17.51 6.50 -3.38
C GLY A 114 -18.85 7.21 -3.21
N THR A 115 -19.64 7.40 -4.28
CA THR A 115 -20.96 8.05 -4.23
C THR A 115 -22.13 7.08 -4.10
N ASP A 116 -21.91 5.77 -4.31
CA ASP A 116 -22.92 4.71 -4.23
C ASP A 116 -23.02 4.04 -2.82
N THR A 117 -22.43 4.64 -1.78
CA THR A 117 -22.54 4.19 -0.38
C THR A 117 -23.58 4.96 0.42
#